data_AF-A0A8T5SHJ4-F1
#
_entry.id   AF-A0A8T5SHJ4-F1
#
_cell.length_a   1.000
_cell.length_b   1.000
_cell.length_c   1.000
_cell.angle_alpha   90.00
_cell.angle_beta   90.00
_cell.angle_gamma   90.00
#
_symmetry.space_group_name_H-M   'P 1'
#
loop_
_entity.id
_entity.type
_entity.pdbx_description
1 polymer ?
#
loop_
_entity_poly.entity_id
_entity_poly.type
_entity_poly.pdbx_seq_one_letter_code
_entity_poly.pdbx_strand_id
1 'polypeptide(L)' 'MGEPNGMLTIEKTEGRRKCPSCGEENKYMIHESTDKTNSISDYPRVYGKKYRCGRCGQEWREK' A
#
# COMPACT_ATOMS: atom_id res chain seq x y z
N MET A 1 19.10 9.84 12.30
CA MET A 1 19.22 8.57 11.54
C MET A 1 17.88 7.86 11.62
N GLY A 2 17.23 7.59 10.48
CA GLY A 2 15.96 6.87 10.45
C GLY A 2 15.06 7.19 9.26
N GLU A 3 15.57 7.13 8.03
CA GLU A 3 14.74 6.90 6.84
C GLU A 3 15.16 5.55 6.27
N PRO A 4 14.20 4.67 5.94
CA PRO A 4 13.60 4.78 4.62
C PRO A 4 12.14 4.35 4.64
N ASN A 5 11.18 5.26 4.82
CA ASN A 5 9.78 4.90 4.60
C ASN A 5 9.43 5.14 3.12
N GLY A 6 10.07 4.36 2.25
CA GLY A 6 9.79 4.25 0.81
C GLY A 6 8.44 3.59 0.53
N MET A 7 7.40 4.14 1.16
CA MET A 7 6.02 3.80 0.90
C MET A 7 5.65 4.49 -0.42
N LEU A 8 5.54 3.69 -1.48
CA LEU A 8 5.17 4.22 -2.78
C LEU A 8 3.70 4.66 -2.70
N THR A 9 3.43 5.90 -3.11
CA THR A 9 2.04 6.37 -3.22
C THR A 9 1.69 6.31 -4.69
N ILE A 10 0.80 5.39 -5.07
CA ILE A 10 0.33 5.24 -6.44
C ILE A 10 -1.05 5.87 -6.57
N GLU A 11 -1.32 6.45 -7.72
CA GLU A 11 -2.67 6.85 -8.10
C GLU A 11 -3.52 5.60 -8.30
N LYS A 12 -4.79 5.65 -7.89
CA LYS A 12 -5.76 4.56 -8.13
C LYS A 12 -5.71 4.13 -9.59
N THR A 13 -5.06 3.01 -9.85
CA THR A 13 -5.07 2.43 -11.18
C THR A 13 -6.44 1.79 -11.39
N GLU A 14 -7.25 2.38 -12.28
CA GLU A 14 -8.52 1.81 -12.72
C GLU A 14 -8.24 0.50 -13.48
N GLY A 15 -8.12 -0.62 -12.76
CA GLY A 15 -7.77 -1.90 -13.35
C GLY A 15 -7.23 -2.95 -12.38
N ARG A 16 -6.42 -3.88 -12.91
CA ARG A 16 -5.82 -4.98 -12.14
C ARG A 16 -4.68 -4.43 -11.28
N ARG A 17 -4.84 -4.49 -9.96
CA ARG A 17 -3.84 -4.06 -8.97
C ARG A 17 -2.51 -4.76 -9.24
N LYS A 18 -1.49 -3.97 -9.59
CA LYS A 18 -0.16 -4.44 -9.96
C LYS A 18 0.89 -3.84 -9.03
N CYS A 19 1.84 -4.65 -8.59
CA CYS A 19 2.94 -4.16 -7.77
C CYS A 19 3.80 -3.17 -8.59
N PRO A 20 4.03 -1.94 -8.10
CA PRO A 20 4.84 -0.94 -8.81
C PRO A 20 6.33 -1.29 -8.86
N SER A 21 6.80 -2.22 -8.01
CA SER A 21 8.21 -2.58 -7.91
C SER A 21 8.57 -3.79 -8.79
N CYS A 22 7.79 -4.89 -8.71
CA CYS A 22 8.08 -6.13 -9.45
C CYS A 22 7.09 -6.41 -10.59
N GLY A 23 6.04 -5.62 -10.72
CA GLY A 23 5.01 -5.84 -11.73
C GLY A 23 4.09 -7.02 -11.45
N GLU A 24 4.03 -7.55 -10.22
CA GLU A 24 3.13 -8.64 -9.87
C GLU A 24 1.67 -8.18 -9.95
N GLU A 25 0.88 -8.82 -10.81
CA GLU A 25 -0.54 -8.51 -11.03
C GLU A 25 -1.48 -9.49 -10.32
N ASN A 26 -0.91 -10.51 -9.67
CA ASN A 26 -1.67 -11.52 -8.97
C ASN A 26 -2.20 -10.99 -7.63
N LYS A 27 -3.52 -10.81 -7.54
CA LYS A 27 -4.18 -10.34 -6.31
C LYS A 27 -3.90 -11.20 -5.08
N TYR A 28 -3.69 -12.50 -5.25
CA TYR A 28 -3.39 -13.40 -4.12
C TYR A 28 -2.01 -13.12 -3.51
N MET A 29 -1.11 -12.50 -4.29
CA MET A 29 0.20 -12.05 -3.84
C MET A 29 0.16 -10.63 -3.26
N ILE A 30 -0.96 -9.91 -3.34
CA ILE A 30 -1.05 -8.52 -2.86
C ILE A 30 -1.94 -8.49 -1.62
N HIS A 31 -1.31 -8.35 -0.47
CA HIS A 31 -1.99 -8.28 0.82
C HIS A 31 -2.46 -6.86 1.09
N GLU A 32 -3.77 -6.65 1.16
CA GLU A 32 -4.36 -5.41 1.65
C GLU A 32 -4.33 -5.40 3.18
N SER A 33 -3.91 -4.29 3.79
CA SER A 33 -3.94 -4.10 5.23
C SER A 33 -4.21 -2.65 5.58
N THR A 34 -4.85 -2.42 6.71
CA THR A 34 -5.07 -1.05 7.22
C THR A 34 -3.82 -0.56 7.93
N ASP A 35 -3.32 0.60 7.50
CA ASP A 35 -2.17 1.24 8.09
C ASP A 35 -2.60 2.05 9.32
N LYS A 36 -2.50 1.42 10.50
CA LYS A 36 -2.80 2.07 11.79
C LYS A 36 -1.82 3.20 12.13
N THR A 37 -0.69 3.28 11.43
CA THR A 37 0.32 4.35 11.56
C THR A 37 -0.04 5.61 10.79
N ASN A 38 -0.97 5.55 9.84
CA ASN A 38 -1.49 6.71 9.13
C ASN A 38 -2.96 6.95 9.52
N SER A 39 -3.15 7.61 10.65
CA SER A 39 -4.46 8.12 11.08
C SER A 39 -4.81 9.32 10.19
N ILE A 40 -5.69 9.11 9.21
CA ILE A 40 -6.15 10.16 8.30
C ILE A 40 -7.12 11.10 9.01
N SER A 41 -7.94 10.55 9.90
CA SER A 41 -8.83 11.33 10.76
C SER A 41 -8.93 10.66 12.13
N ASP A 42 -8.84 11.46 13.18
CA ASP A 42 -9.02 11.00 14.57
C ASP A 42 -10.50 10.76 14.89
N TYR A 43 -11.40 11.47 14.21
CA TYR A 43 -12.84 11.39 14.45
C TYR A 43 -13.65 11.66 13.17
N PRO A 44 -14.26 10.66 12.51
CA PRO A 44 -14.22 9.21 12.76
C PRO A 44 -12.83 8.60 12.46
N ARG A 45 -12.44 7.54 13.18
CA ARG A 45 -11.11 6.94 13.12
C ARG A 45 -10.85 6.22 11.79
N VAL A 46 -10.39 6.96 10.79
CA VAL A 46 -10.11 6.44 9.45
C VAL A 46 -8.61 6.21 9.33
N TYR A 47 -8.24 4.94 9.16
CA TYR A 47 -6.87 4.54 8.86
C TYR A 47 -6.68 4.44 7.35
N GLY A 48 -5.51 4.85 6.86
CA GLY A 48 -5.15 4.66 5.46
C GLY A 48 -5.08 3.18 5.09
N LYS A 49 -5.36 2.85 3.83
CA LYS A 49 -5.12 1.51 3.30
C LYS A 49 -3.68 1.41 2.79
N LYS A 50 -3.04 0.28 3.05
CA LYS A 50 -1.76 -0.10 2.46
C LYS A 50 -1.84 -1.46 1.80
N TYR A 51 -0.96 -1.65 0.84
CA TYR A 51 -0.80 -2.84 0.04
C TYR A 51 0.61 -3.35 0.20
N ARG A 52 0.75 -4.66 0.32
CA ARG A 52 2.05 -5.33 0.42
C ARG A 52 2.13 -6.45 -0.61
N CYS A 53 3.17 -6.43 -1.45
CA CYS A 53 3.45 -7.54 -2.35
C CYS A 53 4.16 -8.67 -1.59
N GLY A 54 3.63 -9.88 -1.65
CA GLY A 54 4.20 -11.10 -1.11
C GLY A 54 5.39 -11.64 -1.93
N ARG A 55 5.60 -11.15 -3.16
CA ARG A 55 6.71 -11.58 -4.02
C ARG A 55 8.00 -10.80 -3.75
N CYS A 56 7.93 -9.46 -3.78
CA CYS A 56 9.11 -8.60 -3.57
C CYS A 56 9.14 -7.93 -2.19
N GLY A 57 8.05 -8.01 -1.41
CA GLY A 57 7.94 -7.33 -0.13
C GLY A 57 7.59 -5.84 -0.21
N GLN A 58 7.44 -5.27 -1.41
CA GLN A 58 7.14 -3.85 -1.59
C GLN A 58 5.82 -3.48 -0.92
N GLU A 59 5.83 -2.39 -0.15
CA GLU A 59 4.65 -1.77 0.41
C GLU A 59 4.31 -0.48 -0.34
N TRP A 60 3.03 -0.26 -0.65
CA TRP A 60 2.53 0.94 -1.31
C TRP A 60 1.11 1.30 -0.85
N ARG A 61 0.68 2.51 -1.18
CA ARG A 61 -0.62 3.08 -0.82
C ARG A 61 -1.31 3.53 -2.11
N GLU A 62 -2.63 3.35 -2.16
CA GLU A 62 -3.46 3.96 -3.20
C GLU A 62 -4.03 5.27 -2.62
N LYS A 63 -3.79 6.41 -3.28
CA LYS A 63 -4.39 7.71 -2.93
C LYS A 63 -5.69 7.92 -3.72
#